data_AF-A0AAV9LMT7-F1
#
_entry.id   AF-A0AAV9LMT7-F1
#
_cell.length_a   1.000
_cell.length_b   1.000
_cell.length_c   1.000
_cell.angle_alpha   90.00
_cell.angle_beta   90.00
_cell.angle_gamma   90.00
#
_symmetry.space_group_name_H-M   'P 1'
#
loop_
_entity.id
_entity.type
_entity.pdbx_description
1 polymer ?
#
loop_
_entity_poly.entity_id
_entity_poly.type
_entity_poly.pdbx_seq_one_letter_code
_entity_poly.pdbx_strand_id
1 'polypeptide(L)'
;MATLLQHVRPWMKRAIEESATRVKQQMEQMMDYKVQAIHQHLDAFELRVLERPIPTTDVFAFWMDLVSLQADLDTLLASPEADPESTPTILVDDTVLDALFRDEMPPPNSFCHAGKCPWSSQTSDDTEAKRAHKRE
;
A
#
# COMPACT_ATOMS: atom_id res chain seq x y z
N MET A 1 43.74 -41.74 18.82
CA MET A 1 42.81 -40.62 18.55
C MET A 1 43.42 -39.55 17.64
N ALA A 2 44.65 -39.08 17.88
CA ALA A 2 45.29 -38.03 17.06
C ALA A 2 45.44 -38.37 15.56
N THR A 3 45.78 -39.63 15.24
CA THR A 3 45.91 -40.12 13.85
C THR A 3 44.60 -40.15 13.09
N LEU A 4 43.49 -40.49 13.76
CA LEU A 4 42.16 -40.45 13.15
C LEU A 4 41.79 -39.01 12.76
N LEU A 5 42.00 -38.06 13.68
CA LEU A 5 41.76 -36.63 13.43
C LEU A 5 42.59 -36.06 12.28
N GLN A 6 43.83 -36.51 12.11
CA GLN A 6 44.65 -36.13 10.95
C GLN A 6 44.06 -36.64 9.64
N HIS A 7 43.48 -37.84 9.64
CA HIS A 7 42.93 -38.45 8.43
C HIS A 7 41.61 -37.80 7.97
N VAL A 8 40.72 -37.42 8.89
CA VAL A 8 39.44 -36.78 8.53
C VAL A 8 39.54 -35.29 8.23
N ARG A 9 40.62 -34.61 8.67
CA ARG A 9 40.78 -33.15 8.51
C ARG A 9 40.70 -32.66 7.05
N PRO A 10 41.34 -33.31 6.06
CA PRO A 10 41.20 -32.90 4.65
C PRO A 10 39.77 -33.06 4.12
N TRP A 11 39.10 -34.15 4.51
CA TRP A 11 37.70 -34.40 4.14
C TRP A 11 36.76 -33.33 4.68
N MET A 12 36.94 -32.95 5.95
CA MET A 12 36.14 -31.90 6.57
C MET A 12 36.35 -30.55 5.87
N LYS A 13 37.59 -30.20 5.52
CA LYS A 13 37.87 -28.96 4.77
C LYS A 13 37.17 -28.94 3.41
N ARG A 14 37.25 -30.06 2.67
CA ARG A 14 36.58 -30.22 1.38
C ARG A 14 35.06 -30.06 1.52
N ALA A 15 34.46 -30.69 2.53
CA ALA A 15 33.02 -30.60 2.76
C ALA A 15 32.56 -29.16 3.08
N ILE A 16 33.38 -28.40 3.82
CA ILE A 16 33.10 -26.98 4.10
C ILE A 16 33.12 -26.17 2.80
N GLU A 17 34.18 -26.31 2.00
CA GLU A 17 34.33 -25.58 0.75
C GLU A 17 33.20 -25.92 -0.25
N GLU A 18 32.88 -27.20 -0.40
CA GLU A 18 31.79 -27.67 -1.26
C GLU A 18 30.42 -27.16 -0.78
N SER A 19 30.18 -27.10 0.54
CA SER A 19 28.95 -26.52 1.07
C SER A 19 28.86 -25.01 0.83
N ALA A 20 29.99 -24.29 0.92
CA ALA A 20 30.06 -22.85 0.70
C ALA A 20 29.82 -22.49 -0.77
N THR A 21 30.41 -23.26 -1.71
CA THR A 21 30.17 -23.06 -3.14
C THR A 21 28.73 -23.37 -3.51
N ARG A 22 28.14 -24.43 -2.94
CA ARG A 22 26.72 -24.77 -3.17
C ARG A 22 25.77 -23.65 -2.71
N VAL A 23 25.97 -23.12 -1.50
CA VAL A 23 25.15 -22.00 -1.00
C VAL A 23 25.32 -20.76 -1.86
N LYS A 24 26.57 -20.44 -2.27
CA LYS A 24 26.83 -19.30 -3.15
C LYS A 24 26.11 -19.45 -4.49
N GLN A 25 26.17 -20.63 -5.11
CA GLN A 25 25.50 -20.92 -6.38
C GLN A 25 23.97 -20.84 -6.23
N GLN A 26 23.41 -21.36 -5.14
CA GLN A 26 21.97 -21.26 -4.87
C GLN A 26 21.52 -19.80 -4.73
N MET A 27 22.32 -18.97 -4.06
CA MET A 27 22.03 -17.55 -3.91
C MET A 27 22.08 -16.83 -5.26
N GLU A 28 23.07 -17.12 -6.10
CA GLU A 28 23.20 -16.56 -7.44
C GLU A 28 21.98 -16.91 -8.32
N GLN A 29 21.60 -18.20 -8.35
CA GLN A 29 20.40 -18.64 -9.09
C GLN A 29 19.11 -17.96 -8.61
N MET A 30 18.96 -17.77 -7.30
CA MET A 30 17.82 -17.04 -6.74
C MET A 30 17.84 -15.56 -7.17
N MET A 31 19.01 -14.92 -7.19
CA MET A 31 19.12 -13.54 -7.67
C MET A 31 18.76 -13.44 -9.14
N ASP A 32 19.28 -14.33 -9.98
CA ASP A 32 18.97 -14.36 -11.42
C ASP A 32 17.48 -14.55 -11.65
N TYR A 33 16.84 -15.46 -10.91
CA TYR A 33 15.39 -15.65 -10.95
C TYR A 33 14.63 -14.37 -10.58
N LYS A 34 15.02 -13.68 -9.49
CA LYS A 34 14.37 -12.43 -9.07
C LYS A 34 14.56 -11.32 -10.09
N VAL A 35 15.76 -11.20 -10.65
CA VAL A 35 16.07 -10.24 -11.71
C VAL A 35 15.21 -10.52 -12.94
N GLN A 36 15.11 -11.78 -13.36
CA GLN A 36 14.29 -12.18 -14.50
C GLN A 36 12.80 -11.87 -14.26
N ALA A 37 12.28 -12.12 -13.06
CA ALA A 37 10.89 -11.79 -12.72
C ALA A 37 10.62 -10.27 -12.83
N ILE A 38 11.56 -9.43 -12.38
CA ILE A 38 11.44 -7.98 -12.53
C ILE A 38 11.39 -7.58 -14.01
N HIS A 39 12.28 -8.13 -14.83
CA HIS A 39 12.30 -7.83 -16.27
C HIS A 39 10.97 -8.19 -16.93
N GLN A 40 10.42 -9.38 -16.65
CA GLN A 40 9.11 -9.79 -17.18
C GLN A 40 7.98 -8.83 -16.78
N HIS A 41 8.01 -8.32 -15.55
CA HIS A 41 7.02 -7.34 -15.10
C HIS A 41 7.17 -5.99 -15.79
N LEU A 42 8.40 -5.55 -16.05
CA LEU A 42 8.67 -4.32 -16.78
C LEU A 42 8.23 -4.45 -18.25
N ASP A 43 8.54 -5.56 -18.91
CA ASP A 43 8.10 -5.83 -20.28
C ASP A 43 6.56 -5.80 -20.37
N ALA A 44 5.87 -6.49 -19.44
CA ALA A 44 4.42 -6.49 -19.37
C ALA A 44 3.82 -5.13 -19.00
N PHE A 45 4.56 -4.29 -18.28
CA PHE A 45 4.16 -2.91 -17.99
C PHE A 45 4.32 -2.03 -19.23
N GLU A 46 5.44 -2.13 -19.93
CA GLU A 46 5.73 -1.39 -21.15
C GLU A 46 4.68 -1.68 -22.22
N LEU A 47 4.35 -2.96 -22.44
CA LEU A 47 3.27 -3.35 -23.35
C LEU A 47 1.93 -2.70 -22.97
N ARG A 48 1.57 -2.69 -21.68
CA ARG A 48 0.34 -2.04 -21.21
C ARG A 48 0.34 -0.53 -21.34
N VAL A 49 1.48 0.12 -21.17
CA VAL A 49 1.62 1.57 -21.37
C VAL A 49 1.51 1.92 -22.85
N LEU A 50 2.12 1.13 -23.73
CA LEU A 50 2.08 1.32 -25.18
C LEU A 50 0.68 1.02 -25.77
N GLU A 51 -0.02 0.03 -25.24
CA GLU A 51 -1.38 -0.32 -25.66
C GLU A 51 -2.44 0.62 -25.07
N ARG A 52 -2.10 1.46 -24.07
CA ARG A 52 -3.07 2.35 -23.46
C ARG A 52 -3.63 3.28 -24.55
N PRO A 53 -4.96 3.25 -24.81
CA PRO A 53 -5.57 4.19 -25.74
C PRO A 53 -5.25 5.61 -25.28
N ILE A 54 -4.81 6.45 -26.21
CA ILE A 54 -4.66 7.89 -25.96
C ILE A 54 -5.98 8.35 -25.35
N PRO A 55 -5.98 8.90 -24.12
CA PRO A 55 -7.20 9.40 -23.52
C PRO A 55 -7.88 10.33 -24.52
N THR A 56 -9.06 9.93 -24.99
CA THR A 56 -9.86 10.73 -25.93
C THR A 56 -10.47 11.94 -25.24
N THR A 57 -10.16 12.12 -23.95
CA THR A 57 -10.40 13.35 -23.21
C THR A 57 -9.65 14.46 -23.92
N ASP A 58 -10.38 15.24 -24.70
CA ASP A 58 -9.89 16.49 -25.26
C ASP A 58 -9.45 17.38 -24.09
N VAL A 59 -8.13 17.47 -23.90
CA VAL A 59 -7.51 18.23 -22.82
C VAL A 59 -7.95 19.69 -22.89
N PHE A 60 -8.26 20.19 -24.09
CA PHE A 60 -8.76 21.54 -24.31
C PHE A 60 -10.18 21.71 -23.79
N ALA A 61 -11.09 20.76 -24.06
CA ALA A 61 -12.45 20.76 -23.51
C ALA A 61 -12.44 20.75 -21.96
N PHE A 62 -11.60 19.91 -21.35
CA PHE A 62 -11.46 19.89 -19.89
C PHE A 62 -10.92 21.22 -19.33
N TRP A 63 -10.01 21.87 -20.06
CA TRP A 63 -9.48 23.16 -19.66
C TRP A 63 -10.53 24.28 -19.75
N MET A 64 -11.36 24.26 -20.81
CA MET A 64 -12.51 25.17 -20.95
C MET A 64 -13.52 25.01 -19.81
N ASP A 65 -13.83 23.78 -19.41
CA ASP A 65 -14.73 23.50 -18.29
C ASP A 65 -14.19 24.05 -16.96
N LEU A 66 -12.88 23.92 -16.72
CA LEU A 66 -12.23 24.49 -15.54
C LEU A 66 -12.29 26.03 -15.52
N VAL A 67 -12.08 26.67 -16.68
CA VAL A 67 -12.20 28.13 -16.80
C VAL A 67 -13.63 28.60 -16.55
N SER A 68 -14.64 27.87 -17.05
CA SER A 68 -16.05 28.17 -16.79
C SER A 68 -16.38 28.04 -15.30
N LEU A 69 -15.94 26.94 -14.67
CA LEU A 69 -16.18 26.71 -13.24
C LEU A 69 -15.54 27.80 -12.37
N GLN A 70 -14.36 28.29 -12.75
CA GLN A 70 -13.70 29.39 -12.07
C GLN A 70 -14.51 30.69 -12.17
N ALA A 71 -15.05 31.00 -13.36
CA ALA A 71 -15.91 32.17 -13.54
C ALA A 71 -17.21 32.10 -12.72
N ASP A 72 -17.81 30.91 -12.62
CA ASP A 72 -19.01 30.69 -11.79
C ASP A 72 -18.71 30.89 -10.30
N LEU A 73 -17.56 30.38 -9.81
CA LEU A 73 -17.10 30.59 -8.45
C LEU A 73 -16.80 32.07 -8.17
N ASP A 74 -16.13 32.75 -9.09
CA ASP A 74 -15.84 34.18 -8.97
C ASP A 74 -17.14 35.00 -8.91
N THR A 75 -18.17 34.60 -9.66
CA THR A 75 -19.50 35.25 -9.63
C THR A 75 -20.22 35.03 -8.30
N LEU A 76 -20.10 33.84 -7.70
CA LEU A 76 -20.64 33.54 -6.36
C LEU A 76 -19.87 34.29 -5.26
N LEU A 77 -18.56 34.44 -5.42
CA LEU A 77 -17.68 35.12 -4.46
C LEU A 77 -17.74 36.65 -4.58
N ALA A 78 -18.14 37.19 -5.73
CA ALA A 78 -18.20 38.63 -5.98
C ALA A 78 -19.22 39.38 -5.09
N SER A 79 -20.03 38.66 -4.29
CA SER A 79 -21.08 39.20 -3.43
C SER A 79 -22.15 39.97 -4.21
N PRO A 80 -23.45 39.62 -4.10
CA PRO A 80 -24.50 40.47 -4.64
C PRO A 80 -24.50 41.78 -3.85
N GLU A 81 -23.91 42.83 -4.39
CA GLU A 81 -24.03 44.19 -3.88
C GLU A 81 -25.43 44.70 -4.25
N ALA A 82 -26.41 44.26 -3.47
CA ALA A 82 -27.76 44.81 -3.45
C ALA A 82 -28.11 45.14 -2.01
N ASP A 83 -27.75 46.35 -1.59
CA ASP A 83 -28.37 47.03 -0.44
C ASP A 83 -29.38 48.05 -1.01
N PRO A 84 -30.53 48.31 -0.34
CA PRO A 84 -30.45 48.89 1.00
C PRO A 84 -31.55 48.48 1.99
N GLU A 85 -31.21 48.57 3.28
CA GLU A 85 -32.14 48.90 4.36
C GLU A 85 -33.24 47.87 4.65
N SER A 86 -32.85 46.75 5.25
CA SER A 86 -33.71 46.05 6.20
C SER A 86 -33.10 46.23 7.59
N THR A 87 -33.83 46.94 8.44
CA THR A 87 -33.53 47.16 9.85
C THR A 87 -32.97 45.87 10.48
N PRO A 88 -31.86 45.91 11.23
CA PRO A 88 -31.34 44.73 11.92
C PRO A 88 -32.33 44.35 13.01
N THR A 89 -33.33 43.55 12.66
CA THR A 89 -34.13 42.81 13.62
C THR A 89 -33.26 41.64 14.03
N ILE A 90 -32.46 41.90 15.07
CA ILE A 90 -31.94 40.95 16.06
C ILE A 90 -32.09 39.48 15.63
N LEU A 91 -31.00 38.93 15.11
CA LEU A 91 -30.43 37.64 15.51
C LEU A 91 -31.43 36.60 16.06
N VAL A 92 -32.23 35.98 15.20
CA VAL A 92 -33.00 34.74 15.53
C VAL A 92 -32.49 33.52 14.74
N ASP A 93 -31.72 33.70 13.67
CA ASP A 93 -31.34 32.60 12.77
C ASP A 93 -30.24 31.66 13.30
N ASP A 94 -29.48 32.05 14.34
CA ASP A 94 -28.54 31.14 15.00
C ASP A 94 -29.25 30.03 15.79
N THR A 95 -30.52 30.24 16.18
CA THR A 95 -31.30 29.23 16.91
C THR A 95 -31.86 28.16 15.98
N VAL A 96 -32.14 28.53 14.72
CA VAL A 96 -32.73 27.60 13.72
C VAL A 96 -31.68 26.64 13.19
N LEU A 97 -30.44 27.10 12.99
CA LEU A 97 -29.32 26.24 12.62
C LEU A 97 -28.89 25.33 13.78
N ASP A 98 -28.87 25.81 15.03
CA ASP A 98 -28.56 24.95 16.19
C ASP A 98 -29.64 23.86 16.40
N ALA A 99 -30.92 24.17 16.17
CA ALA A 99 -32.02 23.19 16.27
C ALA A 99 -32.01 22.11 15.17
N LEU A 100 -31.58 22.44 13.95
CA LEU A 100 -31.52 21.48 12.83
C LEU A 100 -30.34 20.50 12.96
N PHE A 101 -29.26 20.92 13.62
CA PHE A 101 -28.03 20.12 13.77
C PHE A 101 -27.87 19.45 15.16
N ARG A 102 -28.66 19.82 16.17
CA ARG A 102 -28.55 19.22 17.52
C ARG A 102 -29.40 17.99 17.78
N ASP A 103 -30.47 17.75 17.01
CA ASP A 103 -31.32 16.59 17.29
C ASP A 103 -30.77 15.34 16.58
N GLU A 104 -30.03 14.57 17.39
CA GLU A 104 -29.63 13.17 17.20
C GLU A 104 -28.41 12.87 16.30
N MET A 105 -27.25 13.46 16.65
CA MET A 105 -25.99 12.71 16.54
C MET A 105 -25.66 12.14 17.94
N PRO A 106 -25.55 10.81 18.11
CA PRO A 106 -25.17 10.25 19.40
C PRO A 106 -23.77 10.76 19.80
N PRO A 107 -23.52 10.92 21.11
CA PRO A 107 -22.27 11.48 21.60
C PRO A 107 -21.05 10.76 21.01
N PRO A 108 -19.95 11.47 20.68
CA PRO A 108 -18.70 10.84 20.30
C PRO A 108 -18.09 10.18 21.54
N ASN A 109 -18.64 9.02 21.87
CA ASN A 109 -18.12 8.09 22.83
C ASN A 109 -16.84 7.55 22.22
N SER A 110 -15.71 8.11 22.65
CA SER A 110 -14.37 7.50 22.57
C SER A 110 -14.13 6.66 21.31
N PHE A 111 -13.69 7.31 20.24
CA PHE A 111 -13.09 6.64 19.09
C PHE A 111 -11.69 6.09 19.45
N CYS A 112 -11.66 5.19 20.43
CA CYS A 112 -10.53 4.38 20.86
C CYS A 112 -11.10 3.07 21.43
N HIS A 113 -11.67 2.23 20.56
CA HIS A 113 -11.88 0.83 20.90
C HIS A 113 -11.29 -0.06 19.80
N ALA A 114 -10.06 -0.50 20.08
CA ALA A 114 -9.45 -1.74 19.63
C ALA A 114 -9.67 -2.09 18.15
N GLY A 115 -9.08 -1.29 17.26
CA GLY A 115 -8.71 -1.79 15.95
C GLY A 115 -7.75 -2.96 16.13
N LYS A 116 -8.25 -4.18 15.90
CA LYS A 116 -7.39 -5.36 15.78
C LYS A 116 -6.52 -5.16 14.55
N CYS A 117 -5.29 -4.72 14.74
CA CYS A 117 -4.25 -4.81 13.73
C CYS A 117 -4.05 -6.28 13.38
N PRO A 118 -4.16 -6.72 12.10
CA PRO A 118 -3.54 -7.96 11.68
C PRO A 118 -2.03 -7.70 11.61
N TRP A 119 -1.37 -7.80 12.77
CA TRP A 119 0.03 -8.14 12.83
C TRP A 119 0.16 -9.57 12.30
N SER A 120 0.70 -9.74 11.10
CA SER A 120 1.22 -11.04 10.67
C SER A 120 2.72 -10.94 10.49
N SER A 121 3.41 -10.93 11.63
CA SER A 121 4.79 -11.38 11.71
C SER A 121 4.79 -12.65 12.56
N GLN A 122 5.22 -13.76 11.94
CA GLN A 122 6.16 -14.71 12.51
C GLN A 122 5.72 -15.60 13.70
N THR A 123 5.48 -16.89 13.40
CA THR A 123 5.70 -18.09 14.22
C THR A 123 5.87 -19.24 13.20
N SER A 124 7.02 -19.89 12.99
CA SER A 124 7.81 -20.73 13.89
C SER A 124 6.94 -21.60 14.78
N ASP A 125 6.64 -22.81 14.30
CA ASP A 125 6.65 -23.97 15.18
C ASP A 125 7.10 -25.22 14.42
N ASP A 126 8.16 -25.82 14.97
CA ASP A 126 8.49 -27.22 14.88
C ASP A 126 7.29 -28.05 15.33
N THR A 127 6.87 -29.01 14.49
CA THR A 127 6.27 -30.24 15.03
C THR A 127 6.95 -31.44 14.39
N GLU A 128 7.80 -32.03 15.21
CA GLU A 128 8.24 -33.41 15.19
C GLU A 128 7.07 -34.36 14.83
N ALA A 129 7.08 -34.90 13.61
CA ALA A 129 6.30 -36.07 13.24
C ALA A 129 7.26 -37.23 12.96
N LYS A 130 7.82 -37.74 14.05
CA LYS A 130 8.40 -39.08 14.11
C LYS A 130 7.29 -40.10 13.89
N ARG A 131 7.23 -40.73 12.72
CA ARG A 131 6.77 -42.12 12.61
C ARG A 131 7.31 -42.80 11.36
N ALA A 132 7.91 -43.96 11.63
CA ALA A 132 8.60 -44.83 10.71
C ALA A 132 7.64 -45.72 9.89
N HIS A 133 8.27 -46.51 9.00
CA HIS A 133 7.76 -47.59 8.15
C HIS A 133 7.33 -47.12 6.75
N LYS A 134 7.82 -47.70 5.65
CA LYS A 134 8.02 -49.13 5.39
C LYS A 134 8.96 -49.37 4.18
N ARG A 135 9.65 -50.51 4.24
CA ARG A 135 10.43 -51.18 3.18
C ARG A 135 9.67 -51.25 1.85
N GLU A 136 10.39 -51.04 0.74
CA GLU A 136 10.66 -52.04 -0.31
C GLU A 136 11.90 -51.62 -1.11
#